data_AF-A0A1F9BT59-F1
#
_entry.id   AF-A0A1F9BT59-F1
#
_cell.length_a   1.000
_cell.length_b   1.000
_cell.length_c   1.000
_cell.angle_alpha   90.00
_cell.angle_beta   90.00
_cell.angle_gamma   90.00
#
_symmetry.space_group_name_H-M   'P 1'
#
loop_
_entity.id
_entity.type
_entity.pdbx_description
1 polymer ?
#
loop_
_entity_poly.entity_id
_entity_poly.type
_entity_poly.pdbx_seq_one_letter_code
_entity_poly.pdbx_strand_id
1 'polypeptide(L)' 'MKEDEDFIKIKKAHIEFARQLDELEKKPFLTPHDEMEIKIIKKKKLVHKDEMEKILRKYR' A
#
# COMPACT_ATOMS: atom_id res chain seq x y z
N MET A 1 16.93 -15.59 -4.80
CA MET A 1 16.46 -15.19 -3.46
C MET A 1 16.30 -13.68 -3.28
N LYS A 2 16.77 -12.80 -4.17
CA LYS A 2 16.49 -11.34 -4.09
C LYS A 2 15.02 -10.99 -4.33
N GLU A 3 14.37 -11.69 -5.25
CA GLU A 3 12.95 -11.44 -5.60
C GLU A 3 11.98 -11.76 -4.46
N ASP A 4 12.31 -12.75 -3.61
CA ASP A 4 11.57 -13.01 -2.37
C ASP A 4 11.68 -11.84 -1.39
N GLU A 5 12.88 -11.25 -1.24
CA GLU A 5 13.10 -10.11 -0.35
C GLU A 5 12.36 -8.85 -0.84
N ASP A 6 12.43 -8.55 -2.14
CA ASP A 6 11.67 -7.46 -2.75
C ASP A 6 10.17 -7.66 -2.59
N PHE A 7 9.66 -8.87 -2.84
CA PHE A 7 8.24 -9.19 -2.65
C PHE A 7 7.82 -9.04 -1.19
N ILE A 8 8.61 -9.54 -0.23
CA ILE A 8 8.34 -9.39 1.20
C ILE A 8 8.31 -7.90 1.60
N LYS A 9 9.22 -7.09 1.06
CA LYS A 9 9.30 -5.65 1.34
C LYS A 9 8.09 -4.90 0.79
N ILE A 10 7.71 -5.14 -0.47
CA ILE A 10 6.54 -4.53 -1.09
C ILE A 10 5.26 -4.96 -0.37
N LYS A 11 5.15 -6.24 0.01
CA LYS A 11 4.02 -6.78 0.77
C LYS A 11 3.92 -6.13 2.16
N LYS A 12 5.04 -5.98 2.88
CA LYS A 12 5.06 -5.28 4.18
C LYS A 12 4.60 -3.84 4.02
N ALA A 13 5.15 -3.10 3.06
CA ALA A 13 4.74 -1.73 2.79
C ALA A 13 3.24 -1.63 2.44
N HIS A 14 2.70 -2.55 1.63
CA HIS A 14 1.27 -2.59 1.33
C HIS A 14 0.39 -2.82 2.57
N ILE A 15 0.81 -3.68 3.49
CA ILE A 15 0.11 -3.93 4.76
C ILE A 15 0.17 -2.68 5.66
N GLU A 16 1.32 -2.03 5.76
CA GLU A 16 1.45 -0.78 6.53
C GLU A 16 0.57 0.34 5.97
N PHE A 17 0.56 0.53 4.65
CA PHE A 17 -0.35 1.50 4.03
C PHE A 17 -1.82 1.14 4.24
N ALA A 18 -2.18 -0.15 4.25
CA ALA A 18 -3.55 -0.56 4.57
C ALA A 18 -3.93 -0.22 6.01
N ARG A 19 -3.00 -0.40 6.96
CA ARG A 19 -3.20 -0.05 8.37
C ARG A 19 -3.35 1.46 8.57
N GLN A 20 -2.45 2.26 7.97
CA GLN A 20 -2.54 3.72 8.02
C GLN A 20 -3.86 4.22 7.42
N LEU A 21 -4.29 3.62 6.30
CA LEU A 21 -5.58 3.95 5.69
C LEU A 21 -6.75 3.64 6.62
N ASP A 22 -6.76 2.46 7.25
CA ASP A 22 -7.81 2.05 8.18
C ASP A 22 -7.87 2.95 9.42
N GLU A 23 -6.71 3.35 9.97
CA GLU A 23 -6.65 4.29 11.08
C GLU A 23 -7.18 5.68 10.72
N LEU A 24 -6.91 6.15 9.50
CA LEU A 24 -7.45 7.41 9.00
C LEU A 24 -8.96 7.26 8.75
N GLU A 25 -9.41 6.24 8.02
CA GLU A 25 -10.84 6.01 7.71
C GLU A 25 -11.69 5.72 8.97
N LYS A 26 -11.08 5.25 10.06
CA LYS A 26 -11.74 5.10 11.38
C LYS A 26 -11.91 6.41 12.13
N LYS A 27 -11.21 7.48 11.77
CA LYS A 27 -11.41 8.78 12.43
C LYS A 27 -12.84 9.27 12.12
N PRO A 28 -13.62 9.68 13.14
CA PRO A 28 -14.98 10.18 12.93
C PRO A 28 -15.03 11.48 12.13
N PHE A 29 -13.93 12.25 12.14
CA PHE A 29 -13.76 13.44 11.34
C PHE A 29 -12.38 13.42 10.67
N LEU A 30 -12.40 13.39 9.34
CA LEU A 30 -11.21 13.55 8.51
C LEU A 30 -11.00 15.03 8.25
N THR A 31 -9.82 15.54 8.58
CA THR A 31 -9.43 16.88 8.13
C THR A 31 -9.13 16.84 6.63
N PRO A 32 -9.17 17.97 5.91
CA PRO A 32 -8.73 18.02 4.51
C PRO A 32 -7.29 17.53 4.31
N HIS A 33 -6.46 17.59 5.36
CA HIS A 33 -5.13 16.99 5.36
C HIS A 33 -5.20 15.45 5.42
N ASP A 34 -6.03 14.88 6.29
CA ASP A 34 -6.25 13.43 6.36
C ASP A 34 -6.84 12.88 5.04
N GLU A 35 -7.78 13.60 4.40
CA GLU A 35 -8.32 13.20 3.09
C GLU A 35 -7.24 13.18 2.00
N MET A 36 -6.32 14.14 2.03
CA MET A 36 -5.19 14.20 1.12
C MET A 36 -4.22 13.03 1.37
N GLU A 37 -3.92 12.74 2.63
CA GLU A 37 -3.13 11.57 3.05
C GLU A 37 -3.78 10.26 2.60
N ILE A 38 -5.10 10.09 2.79
CA ILE A 38 -5.86 8.92 2.30
C ILE A 38 -5.71 8.77 0.79
N LYS A 39 -5.84 9.85 0.01
CA LYS A 39 -5.65 9.80 -1.46
C LYS A 39 -4.23 9.40 -1.83
N ILE A 40 -3.22 9.93 -1.14
CA ILE A 40 -1.81 9.59 -1.35
C ILE A 40 -1.57 8.11 -1.01
N ILE A 41 -2.07 7.64 0.12
CA ILE A 41 -1.94 6.25 0.58
C ILE A 41 -2.65 5.28 -0.37
N LYS A 42 -3.88 5.60 -0.84
CA LYS A 42 -4.59 4.80 -1.85
C LYS A 42 -3.77 4.68 -3.14
N LYS A 43 -3.17 5.78 -3.59
CA LYS A 43 -2.31 5.79 -4.79
C LYS A 43 -1.04 4.96 -4.58
N LYS A 44 -0.39 5.08 -3.42
CA LYS A 44 0.78 4.25 -3.06
C LYS A 44 0.43 2.76 -2.99
N LYS A 45 -0.71 2.38 -2.39
CA LYS A 45 -1.21 1.00 -2.38
C LYS A 45 -1.42 0.46 -3.79
N LEU A 46 -1.99 1.26 -4.69
CA LEU A 46 -2.20 0.85 -6.08
C LEU A 46 -0.86 0.53 -6.76
N VAL A 47 0.14 1.41 -6.64
CA VAL A 47 1.48 1.18 -7.18
C VAL A 47 2.11 -0.10 -6.62
N HIS A 48 2.03 -0.32 -5.30
CA HIS A 48 2.59 -1.52 -4.68
C HIS A 48 1.85 -2.80 -5.13
N LYS A 49 0.54 -2.72 -5.37
CA LYS A 49 -0.23 -3.81 -5.95
C LYS A 49 0.22 -4.11 -7.37
N ASP A 50 0.39 -3.09 -8.21
CA ASP A 50 0.93 -3.24 -9.56
C ASP A 50 2.33 -3.87 -9.57
N GLU A 51 3.21 -3.46 -8.65
CA GLU A 51 4.54 -4.07 -8.51
C GLU A 51 4.46 -5.53 -8.05
N MET A 52 3.61 -5.86 -7.07
CA MET A 52 3.36 -7.25 -6.67
C MET A 52 2.84 -8.08 -7.85
N GLU A 53 1.90 -7.57 -8.63
CA GLU A 53 1.39 -8.27 -9.81
C GLU A 53 2.44 -8.46 -10.89
N LYS A 54 3.34 -7.48 -11.11
CA LYS A 54 4.46 -7.64 -12.04
C LYS A 54 5.42 -8.75 -11.61
N ILE A 55 5.73 -8.81 -10.31
CA ILE A 55 6.55 -9.89 -9.75
C ILE A 55 5.84 -11.22 -9.96
N LEU A 56 4.56 -11.34 -9.56
CA LEU A 56 3.79 -12.57 -9.73
C LEU A 56 3.69 -13.02 -11.19
N ARG A 57 3.56 -12.09 -12.15
CA ARG A 57 3.57 -12.42 -13.59
C ARG A 57 4.91 -12.94 -14.07
N LYS A 58 6.03 -12.51 -13.49
CA LYS A 58 7.36 -13.07 -13.81
C LYS A 58 7.53 -14.52 -13.35
N TYR A 59 6.79 -14.93 -12.33
CA TYR A 59 6.83 -16.30 -11.79
C TYR A 59 5.87 -17.28 -12.49
N ARG A 60 5.11 -16.81 -13.48
CA ARG A 60 4.14 -17.62 -14.24
C ARG A 60 4.66 -17.95 -15.64
#